data_AF-A0A0J8QS35-F1
#
_entry.id   AF-A0A0J8QS35-F1
#
_cell.length_a   1.000
_cell.length_b   1.000
_cell.length_c   1.000
_cell.angle_alpha   90.00
_cell.angle_beta   90.00
_cell.angle_gamma   90.00
#
_symmetry.space_group_name_H-M   'P 1'
#
loop_
_entity.id
_entity.type
_entity.pdbx_description
1 polymer ?
#
loop_
_entity_poly.entity_id
_entity_poly.type
_entity_poly.pdbx_seq_one_letter_code
_entity_poly.pdbx_strand_id
1 'polypeptide(L)'
;MALIIHKPVTMHSRARARELAEARKIGRHRGFGKRKGTKDARMPSQVLWMRRLRVLRRLLAKYRASGKIDKHLYHELYHLSKGNTFKHKRALVEHVRPIIPFDPKSTLSQSLCILFHLYSSLPPPPPFHPRNRFGNE
;
A
#
# COMPACT_ATOMS: atom_id res chain seq x y z
N MET A 1 -19.07 -39.12 -41.67
CA MET A 1 -18.20 -38.88 -40.49
C MET A 1 -16.96 -38.13 -40.96
N ALA A 2 -16.74 -36.89 -40.51
CA ALA A 2 -15.56 -36.13 -40.90
C ALA A 2 -14.43 -36.36 -39.89
N LEU A 3 -13.25 -36.71 -40.40
CA LEU A 3 -12.04 -37.11 -39.67
C LEU A 3 -11.02 -35.95 -39.61
N ILE A 4 -11.49 -34.74 -39.29
CA ILE A 4 -10.66 -33.52 -39.25
C ILE A 4 -10.48 -33.09 -37.80
N ILE A 5 -9.24 -33.12 -37.30
CA ILE A 5 -8.89 -32.78 -35.90
C ILE A 5 -8.12 -31.46 -35.87
N HIS A 6 -8.56 -30.51 -35.04
CA HIS A 6 -7.82 -29.26 -34.82
C HIS A 6 -6.58 -29.51 -33.97
N LYS A 7 -5.41 -29.06 -34.45
CA LYS A 7 -4.15 -29.23 -33.73
C LYS A 7 -4.11 -28.27 -32.53
N PRO A 8 -3.66 -28.71 -31.34
CA PRO A 8 -3.56 -27.82 -30.19
C PRO A 8 -2.57 -26.69 -30.47
N VAL A 9 -2.84 -25.53 -29.89
CA VAL A 9 -1.96 -24.36 -29.98
C VAL A 9 -0.60 -24.69 -29.38
N THR A 10 0.47 -24.28 -30.05
CA THR A 10 1.83 -24.44 -29.55
C THR A 10 2.02 -23.70 -28.23
N MET A 11 2.41 -24.42 -27.18
CA MET A 11 2.52 -23.88 -25.84
C MET A 11 3.76 -22.99 -25.68
N HIS A 12 3.57 -21.74 -25.26
CA HIS A 12 4.65 -20.87 -24.78
C HIS A 12 4.55 -20.65 -23.27
N SER A 13 5.44 -21.29 -22.51
CA SER A 13 5.46 -21.15 -21.05
C SER A 13 5.96 -19.77 -20.60
N ARG A 14 5.32 -19.23 -19.56
CA ARG A 14 5.70 -17.95 -18.90
C ARG A 14 6.56 -18.15 -17.64
N ALA A 15 6.97 -19.38 -17.30
CA ALA A 15 7.66 -19.70 -16.05
C ALA A 15 8.88 -18.77 -15.78
N ARG A 16 9.83 -18.72 -16.72
CA ARG A 16 11.03 -17.86 -16.63
C ARG A 16 10.72 -16.36 -16.50
N ALA A 17 9.67 -15.90 -17.17
CA ALA A 17 9.27 -14.50 -17.11
C ALA A 17 8.70 -14.12 -15.74
N ARG A 18 7.97 -15.04 -15.08
CA ARG A 18 7.44 -14.83 -13.72
C ARG A 18 8.56 -14.82 -12.69
N GLU A 19 9.45 -15.81 -12.74
CA GLU A 19 10.62 -15.89 -11.85
C GLU A 19 11.49 -14.62 -11.92
N LEU A 20 11.76 -14.12 -13.14
CA LEU A 20 12.49 -12.88 -13.33
C LEU A 20 11.74 -11.65 -12.78
N ALA A 21 10.41 -11.63 -12.88
CA ALA A 21 9.60 -10.55 -12.34
C ALA A 21 9.61 -10.55 -10.80
N GLU A 22 9.54 -11.71 -10.16
CA GLU A 22 9.65 -11.88 -8.71
C GLU A 22 11.03 -11.45 -8.20
N ALA A 23 12.11 -11.89 -8.85
CA ALA A 23 13.46 -11.45 -8.54
C ALA A 23 13.62 -9.92 -8.67
N ARG A 24 13.04 -9.32 -9.73
CA ARG A 24 13.02 -7.86 -9.93
C ARG A 24 12.19 -7.11 -8.89
N LYS A 25 11.10 -7.70 -8.40
CA LYS A 25 10.24 -7.12 -7.34
C LYS A 25 11.01 -7.00 -6.02
N ILE A 26 11.79 -8.02 -5.67
CA ILE A 26 12.69 -8.03 -4.50
C ILE A 26 13.89 -7.08 -4.69
N GLY A 27 14.20 -6.68 -5.93
CA GLY A 27 15.22 -5.67 -6.25
C GLY A 27 16.43 -6.20 -7.00
N ARG A 28 16.49 -7.51 -7.31
CA ARG A 28 17.55 -8.10 -8.13
C ARG A 28 17.47 -7.59 -9.58
N HIS A 29 18.58 -7.63 -10.31
CA HIS A 29 18.69 -7.19 -11.71
C HIS A 29 18.29 -5.72 -11.99
N ARG A 30 18.37 -4.80 -11.02
CA ARG A 30 18.05 -3.36 -11.17
C ARG A 30 19.25 -2.39 -11.04
N GLY A 31 20.48 -2.93 -10.99
CA GLY A 31 21.73 -2.16 -10.90
C GLY A 31 22.00 -1.29 -12.13
N PHE A 32 23.00 -0.39 -12.04
CA PHE A 32 23.32 0.61 -13.07
C PHE A 32 23.61 0.00 -14.45
N GLY A 33 24.38 -1.09 -14.52
CA GLY A 33 24.72 -1.75 -15.80
C GLY A 33 23.54 -2.35 -16.57
N LYS A 34 22.35 -2.50 -15.97
CA LYS A 34 21.13 -2.93 -16.66
C LYS A 34 20.23 -1.76 -17.07
N ARG A 35 20.62 -0.51 -16.80
CA ARG A 35 19.82 0.68 -17.11
C ARG A 35 20.31 1.27 -18.44
N LYS A 36 19.46 1.23 -19.48
CA LYS A 36 19.80 1.72 -20.84
C LYS A 36 19.23 3.10 -21.20
N GLY A 37 18.49 3.75 -20.29
CA GLY A 37 17.83 5.05 -20.57
C GLY A 37 17.89 5.99 -19.36
N THR A 38 17.60 7.27 -19.60
CA THR A 38 17.66 8.33 -18.58
C THR A 38 16.68 8.08 -17.44
N LYS A 39 16.91 8.74 -16.29
CA LYS A 39 16.02 8.64 -15.12
C LYS A 39 14.60 9.08 -15.48
N ASP A 40 14.47 10.17 -16.23
CA ASP A 40 13.18 10.73 -16.62
C ASP A 40 12.45 9.85 -17.65
N ALA A 41 13.17 9.22 -18.60
CA ALA A 41 12.58 8.27 -19.54
C ALA A 41 12.00 7.01 -18.83
N ARG A 42 12.63 6.55 -17.75
CA ARG A 42 12.17 5.37 -17.00
C ARG A 42 10.97 5.68 -16.10
N MET A 43 11.00 6.84 -15.45
CA MET A 43 9.97 7.31 -14.54
C MET A 43 9.91 8.85 -14.60
N PRO A 44 9.04 9.40 -15.45
CA PRO A 44 8.98 10.84 -15.67
C PRO A 44 8.63 11.61 -14.39
N SER A 45 9.33 12.72 -14.18
CA SER A 45 9.16 13.58 -13.01
C SER A 45 7.74 14.14 -12.91
N GLN A 46 7.11 14.44 -14.06
CA GLN A 46 5.72 14.86 -14.15
C GLN A 46 4.75 13.82 -13.60
N VAL A 47 4.95 12.53 -13.91
CA VAL A 47 4.11 11.43 -13.41
C VAL A 47 4.24 11.29 -11.91
N LEU A 48 5.45 11.41 -11.36
CA LEU A 48 5.68 11.39 -9.92
C LEU A 48 5.00 12.56 -9.21
N TRP A 49 5.07 13.77 -9.78
CA TRP A 49 4.39 14.96 -9.27
C TRP A 49 2.87 14.82 -9.29
N MET A 50 2.29 14.34 -10.40
CA MET A 50 0.85 14.06 -10.51
C MET A 50 0.38 13.03 -9.48
N ARG A 51 1.10 11.91 -9.33
CA ARG A 51 0.78 10.87 -8.34
C ARG A 51 0.83 11.44 -6.93
N ARG A 52 1.87 12.23 -6.59
CA ARG A 52 2.02 12.87 -5.28
C ARG A 52 0.85 13.81 -4.97
N LEU A 53 0.53 14.74 -5.87
CA LEU A 53 -0.57 15.70 -5.67
C LEU A 53 -1.92 14.99 -5.51
N ARG A 54 -2.20 13.96 -6.32
CA ARG A 54 -3.44 13.17 -6.22
C ARG A 54 -3.57 12.47 -4.87
N VAL A 55 -2.48 11.90 -4.35
CA VAL A 55 -2.48 11.23 -3.04
C VAL A 55 -2.74 12.24 -1.90
N LEU A 56 -2.09 13.41 -1.94
CA LEU A 56 -2.28 14.46 -0.92
C LEU A 56 -3.71 15.02 -0.95
N ARG A 57 -4.22 15.37 -2.13
CA ARG A 57 -5.58 15.93 -2.26
C ARG A 57 -6.68 14.94 -1.88
N ARG A 58 -6.51 13.66 -2.21
CA ARG A 58 -7.46 12.61 -1.77
C ARG A 58 -7.50 12.48 -0.25
N LEU A 59 -6.36 12.66 0.42
CA LEU A 59 -6.29 12.65 1.88
C LEU A 59 -7.02 13.84 2.48
N LEU A 60 -6.77 15.05 1.96
CA LEU A 60 -7.45 16.27 2.40
C LEU A 60 -8.97 16.16 2.21
N ALA A 61 -9.42 15.62 1.06
CA ALA A 61 -10.84 15.36 0.81
C ALA A 61 -11.45 14.38 1.83
N LYS A 62 -10.73 13.31 2.18
CA LYS A 62 -11.17 12.36 3.22
C LYS A 62 -11.30 13.03 4.60
N TYR A 63 -10.32 13.85 4.97
CA TYR A 63 -10.35 14.56 6.26
C TYR A 63 -11.47 15.59 6.35
N ARG A 64 -11.76 16.30 5.24
CA ARG A 64 -12.92 17.19 5.13
C ARG A 64 -14.24 16.43 5.25
N ALA A 65 -14.37 15.28 4.56
CA ALA A 65 -15.57 14.45 4.66
C ALA A 65 -15.79 13.88 6.07
N SER A 66 -14.71 13.59 6.81
CA SER A 66 -14.80 13.16 8.20
C SER A 66 -14.97 14.29 9.22
N GLY A 67 -15.05 15.55 8.79
CA GLY A 67 -15.19 16.71 9.68
C GLY A 67 -13.94 17.07 10.50
N LYS A 68 -12.79 16.43 10.24
CA LYS A 68 -11.53 16.67 10.97
C LYS A 68 -10.85 17.98 10.60
N ILE A 69 -11.18 18.53 9.45
CA ILE A 69 -10.58 19.74 8.87
C ILE A 69 -11.71 20.66 8.42
N ASP A 70 -11.62 21.93 8.82
CA ASP A 70 -12.52 22.99 8.36
C ASP A 70 -12.21 23.44 6.91
N LYS A 71 -13.17 24.09 6.24
CA LYS A 71 -13.04 24.60 4.87
C LYS A 71 -11.84 25.53 4.69
N HIS A 72 -11.51 26.35 5.69
CA HIS A 72 -10.42 27.32 5.61
C HIS A 72 -9.06 26.61 5.64
N LEU A 73 -8.88 25.74 6.63
CA LEU A 73 -7.68 24.93 6.75
C LEU A 73 -7.49 23.99 5.54
N TYR A 74 -8.57 23.45 4.97
CA TYR A 74 -8.51 22.68 3.73
C TYR A 74 -7.92 23.49 2.57
N HIS A 75 -8.32 24.76 2.43
CA HIS A 75 -7.88 25.62 1.34
C HIS A 75 -6.39 25.97 1.45
N GLU A 76 -5.92 26.29 2.66
CA GLU A 76 -4.52 26.55 2.94
C GLU A 76 -3.64 25.33 2.63
N LEU A 77 -4.02 24.16 3.18
CA LEU A 77 -3.29 22.91 2.96
C LEU A 77 -3.31 22.46 1.49
N TYR A 78 -4.36 22.83 0.74
CA TYR A 78 -4.46 22.56 -0.69
C TYR A 78 -3.40 23.36 -1.48
N HIS A 79 -3.23 24.65 -1.15
CA HIS A 79 -2.21 25.50 -1.77
C HIS A 79 -0.80 25.10 -1.37
N LEU A 80 -0.56 24.80 -0.09
CA LEU A 80 0.73 24.29 0.39
C LEU A 80 1.10 22.95 -0.27
N SER A 81 0.11 22.08 -0.50
CA SER A 81 0.32 20.83 -1.25
C SER A 81 0.73 21.09 -2.71
N LYS A 82 0.15 22.11 -3.35
CA LYS A 82 0.57 22.55 -4.70
C LYS A 82 1.99 23.12 -4.70
N GLY A 83 2.35 23.85 -3.64
CA GLY A 83 3.67 24.45 -3.40
C GLY A 83 4.80 23.48 -3.08
N ASN A 84 4.56 22.16 -3.10
CA ASN A 84 5.59 21.13 -2.84
C ASN A 84 6.23 21.19 -1.44
N THR A 85 5.52 21.80 -0.47
CA THR A 85 5.87 21.82 0.95
C THR A 85 5.86 20.40 1.53
N PHE A 86 4.91 19.56 1.09
CA PHE A 86 4.80 18.16 1.51
C PHE A 86 5.39 17.21 0.47
N LYS A 87 6.48 16.51 0.81
CA LYS A 87 7.12 15.52 -0.09
C LYS A 87 6.39 14.17 -0.13
N HIS A 88 5.77 13.80 0.99
CA HIS A 88 5.11 12.51 1.19
C HIS A 88 3.88 12.64 2.08
N LYS A 89 2.97 11.67 1.99
CA LYS A 89 1.72 11.62 2.74
C LYS A 89 1.92 11.76 4.26
N ARG A 90 2.99 11.19 4.82
CA ARG A 90 3.27 11.23 6.27
C ARG A 90 3.52 12.65 6.76
N ALA A 91 4.33 13.44 6.05
CA ALA A 91 4.54 14.86 6.38
C ALA A 91 3.23 15.65 6.48
N LEU A 92 2.27 15.41 5.57
CA LEU A 92 0.98 16.09 5.63
C LEU A 92 0.21 15.68 6.90
N VAL A 93 0.21 14.40 7.24
CA VAL A 93 -0.47 13.89 8.44
C VAL A 93 0.19 14.40 9.72
N GLU A 94 1.52 14.46 9.77
CA GLU A 94 2.28 15.01 10.88
C GLU A 94 2.00 16.50 11.08
N HIS A 95 1.89 17.26 9.99
CA HIS A 95 1.55 18.68 10.05
C HIS A 95 0.09 18.92 10.50
N VAL A 96 -0.84 18.05 10.10
CA VAL A 96 -2.26 18.15 10.47
C VAL A 96 -2.52 17.69 11.91
N ARG A 97 -1.76 16.72 12.43
CA ARG A 97 -1.95 16.13 13.77
C ARG A 97 -2.02 17.15 14.92
N PRO A 98 -1.14 18.15 15.04
CA PRO A 98 -1.22 19.12 16.13
C PRO A 98 -2.38 20.11 15.97
N ILE A 99 -2.93 20.27 14.76
CA ILE A 99 -4.01 21.22 14.46
C ILE A 99 -5.37 20.63 14.80
N ILE A 100 -5.53 19.31 14.63
CA ILE A 100 -6.76 18.61 15.03
C ILE A 100 -6.72 18.42 16.56
N PRO A 101 -7.74 18.83 17.32
CA PRO A 101 -7.83 18.46 18.73
C PRO A 101 -7.81 16.93 18.85
N PHE A 102 -7.03 16.41 19.81
CA PHE A 102 -7.12 15.00 20.16
C PHE A 102 -8.53 14.76 20.70
N ASP A 103 -9.45 14.24 19.88
CA ASP A 103 -10.78 13.86 20.36
C ASP A 103 -10.63 12.68 21.33
N PRO A 104 -10.80 12.86 22.66
CA PRO A 104 -10.73 11.73 23.59
C PRO A 104 -11.95 10.81 23.47
N LYS A 105 -12.93 11.17 22.64
CA LYS A 105 -14.22 10.49 22.47
C LYS A 105 -14.35 9.86 21.09
N SER A 106 -13.48 8.92 20.76
CA SER A 106 -13.92 7.77 19.96
C SER A 106 -14.15 6.62 20.93
N THR A 107 -15.41 6.41 21.26
CA THR A 107 -15.99 5.40 22.15
C THR A 107 -15.81 3.97 21.62
N LEU A 108 -14.58 3.63 21.24
CA LEU A 108 -14.10 2.28 20.91
C LEU A 108 -12.74 1.98 21.55
N SER A 109 -12.04 2.99 22.11
CA SER A 109 -10.79 2.76 22.84
C SER A 109 -11.00 2.34 24.30
N GLN A 110 -12.13 2.70 24.93
CA GLN A 110 -12.44 2.25 26.30
C GLN A 110 -12.92 0.79 26.32
N SER A 111 -13.72 0.38 25.32
CA SER A 111 -14.21 -0.99 25.17
C SER A 111 -13.12 -1.98 24.74
N LEU A 112 -12.17 -1.56 23.90
CA LEU A 112 -11.01 -2.40 23.54
C LEU A 112 -9.98 -2.54 24.67
N CYS A 113 -9.83 -1.56 25.57
CA CYS A 113 -8.99 -1.73 26.78
C CYS A 113 -9.54 -2.78 27.75
N ILE A 114 -10.87 -2.85 27.92
CA ILE A 114 -11.53 -3.88 28.73
C ILE A 114 -11.38 -5.27 28.08
N LEU A 115 -11.56 -5.36 26.76
CA LEU A 115 -11.32 -6.58 25.99
C LEU A 115 -9.84 -7.02 26.01
N PHE A 116 -8.88 -6.08 26.00
CA PHE A 116 -7.45 -6.38 26.08
C PHE A 116 -7.05 -6.92 27.47
N HIS A 117 -7.66 -6.40 28.54
CA HIS A 117 -7.48 -6.96 29.89
C HIS A 117 -8.12 -8.34 30.03
N LEU A 118 -9.33 -8.56 29.50
CA LEU A 118 -9.97 -9.87 29.49
C LEU A 118 -9.19 -10.89 28.64
N TYR A 119 -8.66 -10.49 27.49
CA TYR A 119 -7.90 -11.37 26.59
C TYR A 119 -6.50 -11.75 27.12
N SER A 120 -5.91 -10.91 27.98
CA SER A 120 -4.64 -11.22 28.66
C SER A 120 -4.80 -12.22 29.81
N SER A 121 -6.04 -12.50 30.25
CA SER A 121 -6.36 -13.52 31.25
C SER A 121 -6.75 -14.87 30.63
N LEU A 122 -6.88 -14.97 29.30
CA LEU A 122 -7.14 -16.25 28.63
C LEU A 122 -5.82 -17.03 28.47
N PRO A 123 -5.81 -18.34 28.81
CA PRO A 123 -4.65 -19.18 28.60
C PRO A 123 -4.28 -19.24 27.11
N PRO A 124 -2.97 -19.30 26.77
CA PRO A 124 -2.54 -19.37 25.37
C PRO A 124 -3.12 -20.62 24.70
N PRO A 125 -3.55 -20.53 23.42
CA PRO A 125 -4.05 -21.69 22.69
C PRO A 125 -2.95 -22.76 22.58
N PRO A 126 -3.31 -24.05 22.65
CA PRO A 126 -2.35 -25.13 22.52
C PRO A 126 -1.66 -25.07 21.14
N PRO A 127 -0.37 -25.46 21.05
CA PRO A 127 0.36 -25.43 19.80
C PRO A 127 -0.32 -26.32 18.75
N PHE A 128 -0.55 -25.73 17.57
CA PHE A 128 -1.11 -26.46 16.44
C PHE A 128 -0.04 -27.39 15.87
N HIS A 129 -0.13 -28.68 16.16
CA HIS A 129 0.71 -29.69 15.51
C HIS A 129 0.21 -29.89 14.07
N PRO A 130 1.02 -29.54 13.04
CA PRO A 130 0.66 -29.86 11.66
C PRO A 130 0.60 -31.39 11.53
N ARG A 131 -0.56 -31.91 11.13
CA ARG A 131 -0.70 -33.33 10.80
C ARG A 131 0.17 -33.59 9.56
N ASN A 132 1.33 -34.22 9.75
CA ASN A 132 2.25 -34.59 8.68
C ASN A 132 1.47 -35.31 7.58
N ARG A 133 1.34 -34.66 6.42
CA ARG A 133 0.77 -35.25 5.20
C ARG A 133 1.87 -35.68 4.21
N PHE A 134 3.07 -35.92 4.73
CA PHE A 134 4.15 -36.59 4.04
C PHE A 134 4.53 -37.78 4.90
N GLY A 135 3.79 -38.88 4.68
CA GLY A 135 4.28 -40.20 5.02
C GLY A 135 5.36 -40.55 4.00
N ASN A 136 6.50 -40.97 4.52
CA ASN A 136 7.48 -41.69 3.75
C ASN A 136 6.93 -43.10 3.54
N GLU A 137 6.49 -43.37 2.31
CA GLU A 137 6.64 -44.65 1.61
C GLU A 137 7.04 -44.31 0.17
#